data_AF-A0A218ZTC9-F1
#
_entry.id   AF-A0A218ZTC9-F1
#
_cell.length_a   1.000
_cell.length_b   1.000
_cell.length_c   1.000
_cell.angle_alpha   90.00
_cell.angle_beta   90.00
_cell.angle_gamma   90.00
#
_symmetry.space_group_name_H-M   'P 1'
#
loop_
_entity.id
_entity.type
_entity.pdbx_description
1 polymer ?
#
loop_
_entity_poly.entity_id
_entity_poly.type
_entity_poly.pdbx_seq_one_letter_code
_entity_poly.pdbx_strand_id
1 'polypeptide(L)'
;MRKSTLNLFGSEWFGISISTLALAQVYILVFAEYPNIVFKYIAESLSILGISIFLVIFAIWIYRGFAMKDRVFSHWNNLTRLSFTALIPIVGFVGNYQLIYFFGLSPATAALSAVNYYANYILALALGVVLGYRLYTKEINPREMNYAIVIPPLAIGTSVFLAAPLMSFYSGIESQTMYFLVLMGLGIFFFLFIFIGSLALAGHVSTKVHETLPTTMLPVGISSLIIINLFSIAGFGQIDHLILAASSVEFVSVLLWGFEVWNFLVVVILIFTHPAKGTLGVWAYGFPLGLFATSTIKLLAFTKFPALLWIFVAIAVILNILWVYAWINTGIFMKKMFKKEKSEKYAISGHGSE
;
A
#
# COMPACT_ATOMS: atom_id res chain seq x y z
N MET A 1 -1.52 23.69 -17.85
CA MET A 1 -1.24 23.59 -16.39
C MET A 1 0.09 24.26 -16.09
N ARG A 2 0.20 25.15 -15.08
CA ARG A 2 1.45 25.89 -14.78
C ARG A 2 2.53 24.92 -14.26
N LYS A 3 3.82 25.21 -14.53
CA LYS A 3 4.96 24.40 -14.05
C LYS A 3 5.00 24.25 -12.51
N SER A 4 4.55 25.25 -11.75
CA SER A 4 4.46 25.15 -10.28
C SER A 4 3.41 24.13 -9.82
N THR A 5 2.27 24.04 -10.52
CA THR A 5 1.18 23.11 -10.20
C THR A 5 1.57 21.67 -10.54
N LEU A 6 2.41 21.44 -11.55
CA LEU A 6 2.90 20.10 -11.90
C LEU A 6 3.95 19.57 -10.91
N ASN A 7 4.73 20.44 -10.26
CA ASN A 7 5.70 20.03 -9.23
C ASN A 7 5.03 19.42 -7.99
N LEU A 8 3.75 19.74 -7.78
CA LEU A 8 2.94 19.37 -6.63
C LEU A 8 2.57 17.88 -6.63
N PHE A 9 2.38 17.29 -7.82
CA PHE A 9 1.92 15.92 -8.00
C PHE A 9 3.10 14.95 -8.08
N GLY A 10 3.61 14.53 -6.92
CA GLY A 10 4.61 13.46 -6.78
C GLY A 10 3.99 12.07 -6.62
N SER A 11 4.84 11.05 -6.43
CA SER A 11 4.40 9.67 -6.21
C SER A 11 3.68 9.47 -4.87
N GLU A 12 3.88 10.38 -3.92
CA GLU A 12 3.23 10.36 -2.60
C GLU A 12 1.69 10.43 -2.70
N TRP A 13 1.16 10.97 -3.81
CA TRP A 13 -0.28 11.07 -4.07
C TRP A 13 -0.95 9.71 -4.28
N PHE A 14 -0.22 8.69 -4.73
CA PHE A 14 -0.79 7.34 -4.88
C PHE A 14 -1.30 6.77 -3.54
N GLY A 15 -0.84 7.30 -2.41
CA GLY A 15 -1.34 6.98 -1.07
C GLY A 15 -2.86 7.15 -0.94
N ILE A 16 -3.45 8.15 -1.60
CA ILE A 16 -4.89 8.44 -1.56
C ILE A 16 -5.69 7.26 -2.12
N SER A 17 -5.29 6.79 -3.31
CA SER A 17 -5.96 5.69 -3.99
C SER A 17 -5.87 4.42 -3.16
N ILE A 18 -4.66 4.01 -2.77
CA ILE A 18 -4.48 2.74 -2.08
C ILE A 18 -5.15 2.72 -0.70
N SER A 19 -5.16 3.84 0.03
CA SER A 19 -5.91 3.95 1.28
C SER A 19 -7.42 3.87 1.07
N THR A 20 -7.93 4.36 -0.05
CA THR A 20 -9.35 4.28 -0.38
C THR A 20 -9.72 2.84 -0.77
N LEU A 21 -8.87 2.15 -1.53
CA LEU A 21 -9.03 0.73 -1.83
C LEU A 21 -8.93 -0.15 -0.57
N ALA A 22 -8.07 0.22 0.38
CA ALA A 22 -7.98 -0.45 1.67
C ALA A 22 -9.28 -0.31 2.48
N LEU A 23 -9.90 0.88 2.48
CA LEU A 23 -11.20 1.08 3.11
C LEU A 23 -12.30 0.29 2.37
N ALA A 24 -12.28 0.27 1.03
CA ALA A 24 -13.18 -0.55 0.24
C ALA A 24 -13.05 -2.04 0.60
N GLN A 25 -11.82 -2.52 0.78
CA GLN A 25 -11.53 -3.90 1.20
C GLN A 25 -12.15 -4.22 2.56
N VAL A 26 -12.09 -3.29 3.52
CA VAL A 26 -12.76 -3.48 4.82
C VAL A 26 -14.26 -3.63 4.63
N TYR A 27 -14.91 -2.82 3.79
CA TYR A 27 -16.34 -2.97 3.53
C TYR A 27 -16.70 -4.23 2.75
N ILE A 28 -15.82 -4.74 1.88
CA ILE A 28 -15.95 -6.08 1.28
C ILE A 28 -16.01 -7.14 2.38
N LEU A 29 -15.09 -7.07 3.35
CA LEU A 29 -15.03 -8.03 4.47
C LEU A 29 -16.24 -7.90 5.41
N VAL A 30 -16.66 -6.67 5.73
CA VAL A 30 -17.88 -6.44 6.52
C VAL A 30 -19.10 -7.03 5.83
N PHE A 31 -19.22 -6.85 4.50
CA PHE A 31 -20.32 -7.44 3.74
C PHE A 31 -20.27 -8.98 3.73
N ALA A 32 -19.08 -9.58 3.68
CA ALA A 32 -18.93 -11.03 3.75
C ALA A 32 -19.39 -11.61 5.10
N GLU A 33 -19.08 -10.94 6.21
CA GLU A 33 -19.51 -11.35 7.56
C GLU A 33 -20.97 -10.99 7.87
N TYR A 34 -21.43 -9.84 7.37
CA TYR A 34 -22.77 -9.31 7.55
C TYR A 34 -23.36 -8.92 6.19
N PRO A 35 -24.06 -9.85 5.50
CA PRO A 35 -24.59 -9.65 4.14
C PRO A 35 -25.70 -8.58 4.06
N ASN A 36 -25.31 -7.32 4.19
CA ASN A 36 -26.16 -6.15 4.02
C ASN A 36 -25.78 -5.43 2.73
N ILE A 37 -26.76 -5.23 1.85
CA ILE A 37 -26.56 -4.61 0.54
C ILE A 37 -25.94 -3.20 0.62
N VAL A 38 -26.17 -2.46 1.70
CA VAL A 38 -25.58 -1.14 1.93
C VAL A 38 -24.05 -1.23 1.98
N PHE A 39 -23.51 -2.23 2.70
CA PHE A 39 -22.07 -2.42 2.78
C PHE A 39 -21.46 -2.81 1.44
N LYS A 40 -22.18 -3.62 0.64
CA LYS A 40 -21.76 -3.93 -0.74
C LYS A 40 -21.64 -2.67 -1.58
N TYR A 41 -22.64 -1.80 -1.59
CA TYR A 41 -22.61 -0.57 -2.38
C TYR A 41 -21.55 0.42 -1.91
N ILE A 42 -21.32 0.53 -0.59
CA ILE A 42 -20.21 1.33 -0.05
C ILE A 42 -18.88 0.78 -0.55
N ALA A 43 -18.68 -0.54 -0.46
CA ALA A 43 -17.46 -1.20 -0.91
C ALA A 43 -17.19 -1.00 -2.40
N GLU A 44 -18.21 -1.20 -3.25
CA GLU A 44 -18.14 -1.01 -4.69
C GLU A 44 -17.83 0.45 -5.04
N SER A 45 -18.55 1.40 -4.43
CA SER A 45 -18.35 2.84 -4.64
C SER A 45 -16.94 3.29 -4.27
N LEU A 46 -16.42 2.82 -3.12
CA LEU A 46 -15.05 3.13 -2.70
C LEU A 46 -14.00 2.47 -3.60
N SER A 47 -14.27 1.27 -4.11
CA SER A 47 -13.37 0.59 -5.07
C SER A 47 -13.25 1.39 -6.36
N ILE A 48 -14.39 1.78 -6.95
CA ILE A 48 -14.46 2.61 -8.16
C ILE A 48 -13.81 3.98 -7.91
N LEU A 49 -14.09 4.61 -6.76
CA LEU A 49 -13.47 5.88 -6.37
C LEU A 49 -11.95 5.76 -6.27
N GLY A 50 -11.43 4.73 -5.59
CA GLY A 50 -10.00 4.48 -5.44
C GLY A 50 -9.30 4.29 -6.78
N ILE A 51 -9.88 3.50 -7.69
CA ILE A 51 -9.37 3.28 -9.05
C ILE A 51 -9.43 4.59 -9.87
N SER A 52 -10.53 5.33 -9.80
CA SER A 52 -10.69 6.59 -10.54
C SER A 52 -9.66 7.63 -10.09
N ILE A 53 -9.45 7.77 -8.77
CA ILE A 53 -8.41 8.63 -8.20
C ILE A 53 -7.03 8.19 -8.71
N PHE A 54 -6.74 6.89 -8.73
CA PHE A 54 -5.48 6.38 -9.28
C PHE A 54 -5.28 6.77 -10.73
N LEU A 55 -6.27 6.56 -11.60
CA LEU A 55 -6.16 6.89 -13.02
C LEU A 55 -5.86 8.38 -13.24
N VAL A 56 -6.51 9.26 -12.49
CA VAL A 56 -6.27 10.71 -12.54
C VAL A 56 -4.84 11.05 -12.10
N ILE A 57 -4.40 10.52 -10.94
CA ILE A 57 -3.05 10.79 -10.41
C ILE A 57 -1.99 10.21 -11.35
N PHE A 58 -2.19 9.00 -11.86
CA PHE A 58 -1.29 8.31 -12.76
C PHE A 58 -1.14 9.06 -14.09
N ALA A 59 -2.24 9.54 -14.68
CA ALA A 59 -2.20 10.36 -15.89
C ALA A 59 -1.41 11.66 -15.68
N ILE A 60 -1.63 12.36 -14.56
CA ILE A 60 -0.87 13.56 -14.20
C ILE A 60 0.62 13.23 -13.99
N TRP A 61 0.92 12.12 -13.33
CA TRP A 61 2.29 11.67 -13.05
C TRP A 61 3.04 11.32 -14.34
N ILE A 62 2.40 10.61 -15.28
CA ILE A 62 2.96 10.32 -16.61
C ILE A 62 3.21 11.63 -17.37
N TYR A 63 2.20 12.50 -17.46
CA TYR A 63 2.32 13.77 -18.16
C TYR A 63 3.46 14.63 -17.59
N ARG A 64 3.60 14.65 -16.26
CA ARG A 64 4.71 15.31 -15.58
C ARG A 64 6.07 14.73 -16.00
N GLY A 65 6.20 13.41 -16.09
CA GLY A 65 7.41 12.73 -16.54
C GLY A 65 7.87 13.19 -17.93
N PHE A 66 6.93 13.32 -18.87
CA PHE A 66 7.22 13.81 -20.21
C PHE A 66 7.51 15.32 -20.26
N ALA A 67 6.77 16.13 -19.49
CA ALA A 67 6.89 17.59 -19.51
C ALA A 67 8.13 18.13 -18.75
N MET A 68 8.76 17.34 -17.88
CA MET A 68 9.85 17.76 -17.00
C MET A 68 11.11 16.88 -17.12
N LYS A 69 11.54 16.58 -18.35
CA LYS A 69 12.69 15.69 -18.65
C LYS A 69 13.93 15.96 -17.81
N ASP A 70 14.31 17.22 -17.59
CA ASP A 70 15.52 17.60 -16.83
C ASP A 70 15.45 17.27 -15.32
N ARG A 71 14.27 16.94 -14.77
CA ARG A 71 14.07 16.63 -13.35
C ARG A 71 13.63 15.19 -13.08
N VAL A 72 13.48 14.36 -14.10
CA VAL A 72 13.10 12.94 -13.92
C VAL A 72 14.17 12.22 -13.08
N PHE A 73 15.45 12.44 -13.37
CA PHE A 73 16.56 11.80 -12.65
C PHE A 73 16.62 12.14 -11.15
N SER A 74 16.18 13.34 -10.73
CA SER A 74 16.18 13.71 -9.31
C SER A 74 15.15 12.94 -8.49
N HIS A 75 14.05 12.50 -9.12
CA HIS A 75 13.04 11.65 -8.48
C HIS A 75 13.56 10.24 -8.19
N TRP A 76 14.27 9.66 -9.16
CA TRP A 76 14.88 8.33 -9.02
C TRP A 76 16.04 8.31 -8.01
N ASN A 77 16.62 9.47 -7.70
CA ASN A 77 17.63 9.61 -6.65
C ASN A 77 17.06 9.77 -5.24
N ASN A 78 15.78 10.14 -5.09
CA ASN A 78 15.14 10.27 -3.78
C ASN A 78 14.49 8.93 -3.39
N LEU A 79 15.01 8.28 -2.35
CA LEU A 79 14.58 6.93 -1.95
C LEU A 79 13.09 6.89 -1.56
N THR A 80 12.60 7.90 -0.85
CA THR A 80 11.19 8.00 -0.46
C THR A 80 10.27 8.06 -1.68
N ARG A 81 10.59 8.91 -2.67
CA ARG A 81 9.80 9.05 -3.90
C ARG A 81 9.84 7.82 -4.79
N LEU A 82 11.02 7.22 -4.93
CA LEU A 82 11.17 5.93 -5.60
C LEU A 82 10.25 4.90 -4.96
N SER A 83 10.24 4.85 -3.62
CA SER A 83 9.45 3.89 -2.88
C SER A 83 7.95 4.09 -3.04
N PHE A 84 7.46 5.33 -3.01
CA PHE A 84 6.06 5.63 -3.30
C PHE A 84 5.64 5.31 -4.74
N THR A 85 6.58 5.23 -5.69
CA THR A 85 6.27 4.78 -7.06
C THR A 85 5.85 3.31 -7.09
N ALA A 86 6.31 2.50 -6.13
CA ALA A 86 5.89 1.11 -5.98
C ALA A 86 4.44 0.95 -5.47
N LEU A 87 3.74 2.05 -5.14
CA LEU A 87 2.29 2.00 -4.94
C LEU A 87 1.53 1.73 -6.25
N ILE A 88 2.11 2.02 -7.41
CA ILE A 88 1.49 1.75 -8.73
C ILE A 88 1.14 0.26 -8.89
N PRO A 89 2.11 -0.68 -8.79
CA PRO A 89 1.79 -2.09 -8.90
C PRO A 89 0.86 -2.59 -7.78
N ILE A 90 0.98 -2.05 -6.56
CA ILE A 90 0.07 -2.39 -5.44
C ILE A 90 -1.39 -2.07 -5.81
N VAL A 91 -1.65 -0.85 -6.30
CA VAL A 91 -2.98 -0.43 -6.75
C VAL A 91 -3.44 -1.28 -7.93
N GLY A 92 -2.53 -1.61 -8.85
CA GLY A 92 -2.81 -2.51 -9.97
C GLY A 92 -3.28 -3.89 -9.53
N PHE A 93 -2.65 -4.51 -8.53
CA PHE A 93 -3.07 -5.80 -7.98
C PHE A 93 -4.39 -5.70 -7.22
N VAL A 94 -4.49 -4.79 -6.24
CA VAL A 94 -5.64 -4.68 -5.34
C VAL A 94 -6.88 -4.18 -6.09
N GLY A 95 -6.73 -3.16 -6.93
CA GLY A 95 -7.84 -2.62 -7.72
C GLY A 95 -8.40 -3.65 -8.68
N ASN A 96 -7.54 -4.41 -9.37
CA ASN A 96 -8.00 -5.45 -10.29
C ASN A 96 -8.67 -6.62 -9.54
N TYR A 97 -8.15 -7.02 -8.37
CA TYR A 97 -8.82 -7.98 -7.49
C TYR A 97 -10.23 -7.53 -7.11
N GLN A 98 -10.40 -6.26 -6.71
CA GLN A 98 -11.71 -5.72 -6.34
C GLN A 98 -12.68 -5.64 -7.53
N LEU A 99 -12.20 -5.27 -8.72
CA LEU A 99 -13.02 -5.34 -9.93
C LEU A 99 -13.50 -6.77 -10.23
N ILE A 100 -12.62 -7.76 -10.08
CA ILE A 100 -12.99 -9.17 -10.22
C ILE A 100 -14.03 -9.57 -9.17
N TYR A 101 -13.88 -9.13 -7.93
CA TYR A 101 -14.82 -9.42 -6.85
C TYR A 101 -16.26 -8.94 -7.17
N PHE A 102 -16.41 -7.73 -7.73
CA PHE A 102 -17.74 -7.17 -8.04
C PHE A 102 -18.31 -7.60 -9.39
N PHE A 103 -17.46 -7.73 -10.42
CA PHE A 103 -17.90 -7.92 -11.81
C PHE A 103 -17.61 -9.33 -12.36
N GLY A 104 -16.88 -10.16 -11.62
CA GLY A 104 -16.55 -11.53 -12.00
C GLY A 104 -15.45 -11.64 -13.06
N LEU A 105 -15.14 -12.88 -13.43
CA LEU A 105 -14.18 -13.22 -14.49
C LEU A 105 -14.90 -13.83 -15.70
N SER A 106 -14.63 -13.25 -16.85
CA SER A 106 -14.88 -13.82 -18.18
C SER A 106 -13.53 -14.11 -18.84
N PRO A 107 -13.44 -14.91 -19.91
CA PRO A 107 -12.16 -15.15 -20.59
C PRO A 107 -11.42 -13.86 -21.00
N ALA A 108 -12.14 -12.84 -21.47
CA ALA A 108 -11.54 -11.57 -21.85
C ALA A 108 -11.01 -10.78 -20.64
N THR A 109 -11.80 -10.68 -19.56
CA THR A 109 -11.37 -9.97 -18.34
C THR A 109 -10.27 -10.73 -17.59
N ALA A 110 -10.26 -12.06 -17.66
CA ALA A 110 -9.19 -12.90 -17.13
C ALA A 110 -7.88 -12.71 -17.91
N ALA A 111 -7.93 -12.62 -19.23
CA ALA A 111 -6.74 -12.35 -20.06
C ALA A 111 -6.15 -10.96 -19.76
N LEU A 112 -7.01 -9.93 -19.70
CA LEU A 112 -6.58 -8.58 -19.32
C LEU A 112 -5.99 -8.54 -17.90
N SER A 113 -6.62 -9.23 -16.96
CA SER A 113 -6.15 -9.30 -15.57
C SER A 113 -4.83 -10.07 -15.45
N ALA A 114 -4.60 -11.10 -16.26
CA ALA A 114 -3.31 -11.80 -16.31
C ALA A 114 -2.20 -10.90 -16.86
N VAL A 115 -2.46 -10.14 -17.93
CA VAL A 115 -1.50 -9.13 -18.44
C VAL A 115 -1.19 -8.10 -17.36
N ASN A 116 -2.22 -7.58 -16.69
CA ASN A 116 -2.05 -6.66 -15.57
C ASN A 116 -1.23 -7.28 -14.42
N TYR A 117 -1.47 -8.55 -14.09
CA TYR A 117 -0.71 -9.28 -13.07
C TYR A 117 0.78 -9.31 -13.41
N TYR A 118 1.15 -9.82 -14.58
CA TYR A 118 2.56 -9.96 -14.97
C TYR A 118 3.25 -8.58 -15.13
N ALA A 119 2.55 -7.59 -15.71
CA ALA A 119 3.10 -6.24 -15.85
C ALA A 119 3.38 -5.59 -14.49
N ASN A 120 2.44 -5.68 -13.54
CA ASN A 120 2.64 -5.14 -12.18
C ASN A 120 3.71 -5.92 -11.42
N TYR A 121 3.80 -7.25 -11.60
CA TYR A 121 4.83 -8.06 -10.96
C TYR A 121 6.23 -7.68 -11.43
N ILE A 122 6.42 -7.55 -12.75
CA ILE A 122 7.69 -7.11 -13.34
C ILE A 122 8.04 -5.69 -12.86
N LEU A 123 7.06 -4.78 -12.85
CA LEU A 123 7.27 -3.42 -12.36
C LEU A 123 7.67 -3.39 -10.87
N ALA A 124 6.99 -4.16 -10.02
CA ALA A 124 7.31 -4.26 -8.60
C ALA A 124 8.72 -4.81 -8.38
N LEU A 125 9.09 -5.86 -9.12
CA LEU A 125 10.43 -6.45 -9.06
C LEU A 125 11.50 -5.47 -9.53
N ALA A 126 11.28 -4.79 -10.65
CA ALA A 126 12.21 -3.78 -11.17
C ALA A 126 12.41 -2.63 -10.18
N LEU A 127 11.34 -2.11 -9.58
CA LEU A 127 11.43 -1.06 -8.56
C LEU A 127 12.16 -1.56 -7.30
N GLY A 128 11.95 -2.81 -6.89
CA GLY A 128 12.66 -3.44 -5.79
C GLY A 128 14.17 -3.55 -6.06
N VAL A 129 14.56 -3.99 -7.26
CA VAL A 129 15.97 -4.08 -7.69
C VAL A 129 16.60 -2.68 -7.75
N VAL A 130 15.91 -1.70 -8.33
CA VAL A 130 16.40 -0.31 -8.40
C VAL A 130 16.59 0.27 -7.01
N LEU A 131 15.66 0.04 -6.08
CA LEU A 131 15.83 0.46 -4.69
C LEU A 131 17.05 -0.23 -4.06
N GLY A 132 17.15 -1.55 -4.17
CA GLY A 132 18.28 -2.32 -3.64
C GLY A 132 19.61 -1.79 -4.14
N TYR A 133 19.76 -1.64 -5.46
CA TYR A 133 20.95 -1.03 -6.08
C TYR A 133 21.29 0.32 -5.44
N ARG A 134 20.30 1.21 -5.31
CA ARG A 134 20.52 2.54 -4.70
C ARG A 134 20.93 2.47 -3.24
N LEU A 135 20.39 1.53 -2.46
CA LEU A 135 20.77 1.35 -1.07
C LEU A 135 22.24 0.95 -0.93
N TYR A 136 22.79 0.20 -1.89
CA TYR A 136 24.20 -0.24 -1.87
C TYR A 136 25.18 0.78 -2.47
N THR A 137 24.74 1.64 -3.39
CA THR A 137 25.66 2.51 -4.14
C THR A 137 25.60 3.99 -3.76
N LYS A 138 24.50 4.45 -3.15
CA LYS A 138 24.30 5.88 -2.84
C LYS A 138 24.74 6.17 -1.41
N GLU A 139 25.38 7.31 -1.18
CA GLU A 139 25.46 7.88 0.17
C GLU A 139 24.05 8.30 0.64
N ILE A 140 23.52 7.58 1.64
CA ILE A 140 22.17 7.79 2.12
C ILE A 140 22.19 8.79 3.27
N ASN A 141 21.45 9.90 3.11
CA ASN A 141 21.19 10.78 4.22
C ASN A 141 20.32 10.04 5.26
N PRO A 142 20.68 10.03 6.56
CA PRO A 142 19.89 9.38 7.60
C PRO A 142 18.39 9.76 7.61
N ARG A 143 18.05 10.98 7.16
CA ARG A 143 16.64 11.44 7.05
C ARG A 143 15.85 10.75 5.94
N GLU A 144 16.52 10.19 4.93
CA GLU A 144 15.88 9.37 3.88
C GLU A 144 15.61 7.93 4.35
N MET A 145 16.22 7.50 5.47
CA MET A 145 16.03 6.17 6.05
C MET A 145 14.78 6.15 6.93
N ASN A 146 13.62 6.07 6.29
CA ASN A 146 12.33 5.92 6.93
C ASN A 146 11.57 4.72 6.36
N TYR A 147 10.50 4.29 7.00
CA TYR A 147 9.76 3.09 6.60
C TYR A 147 9.19 3.13 5.18
N ALA A 148 9.09 4.27 4.49
CA ALA A 148 8.67 4.27 3.09
C ALA A 148 9.55 3.37 2.22
N ILE A 149 10.83 3.19 2.53
CA ILE A 149 11.75 2.33 1.76
C ILE A 149 11.35 0.86 1.73
N VAL A 150 10.39 0.42 2.55
CA VAL A 150 9.87 -0.96 2.51
C VAL A 150 8.70 -1.12 1.51
N ILE A 151 8.21 -0.05 0.89
CA ILE A 151 7.07 -0.13 -0.04
C ILE A 151 7.40 -0.96 -1.29
N PRO A 152 8.59 -0.86 -1.92
CA PRO A 152 8.94 -1.72 -3.06
C PRO A 152 8.90 -3.23 -2.78
N PRO A 153 9.54 -3.77 -1.72
CA PRO A 153 9.38 -5.19 -1.41
C PRO A 153 7.94 -5.54 -1.03
N LEU A 154 7.21 -4.66 -0.34
CA LEU A 154 5.78 -4.84 -0.04
C LEU A 154 4.97 -5.02 -1.34
N ALA A 155 5.27 -4.26 -2.40
CA ALA A 155 4.57 -4.36 -3.67
C ALA A 155 4.66 -5.75 -4.30
N ILE A 156 5.82 -6.40 -4.20
CA ILE A 156 6.01 -7.77 -4.70
C ILE A 156 5.09 -8.74 -3.93
N GLY A 157 5.02 -8.63 -2.60
CA GLY A 157 4.15 -9.45 -1.75
C GLY A 157 2.65 -9.24 -1.97
N THR A 158 2.24 -8.08 -2.51
CA THR A 158 0.81 -7.81 -2.79
C THR A 158 0.27 -8.52 -4.04
N SER A 159 1.14 -9.12 -4.83
CA SER A 159 0.74 -9.90 -6.02
C SER A 159 -0.27 -11.02 -5.69
N VAL A 160 -0.24 -11.56 -4.47
CA VAL A 160 -1.15 -12.62 -4.01
C VAL A 160 -2.63 -12.27 -4.15
N PHE A 161 -3.00 -10.98 -4.01
CA PHE A 161 -4.39 -10.55 -4.12
C PHE A 161 -4.98 -10.86 -5.50
N LEU A 162 -4.20 -10.63 -6.56
CA LEU A 162 -4.66 -10.87 -7.92
C LEU A 162 -4.35 -12.30 -8.41
N ALA A 163 -3.26 -12.91 -7.91
CA ALA A 163 -2.94 -14.30 -8.22
C ALA A 163 -4.08 -15.25 -7.81
N ALA A 164 -4.65 -15.07 -6.61
CA ALA A 164 -5.66 -15.97 -6.07
C ALA A 164 -6.86 -16.21 -6.99
N PRO A 165 -7.64 -15.19 -7.42
CA PRO A 165 -8.77 -15.41 -8.31
C PRO A 165 -8.34 -15.86 -9.72
N LEU A 166 -7.17 -15.44 -10.22
CA LEU A 166 -6.69 -15.86 -11.54
C LEU A 166 -6.26 -17.32 -11.56
N MET A 167 -5.64 -17.81 -10.50
CA MET A 167 -5.30 -19.23 -10.34
C MET A 167 -6.52 -20.12 -10.16
N SER A 168 -7.63 -19.59 -9.65
CA SER A 168 -8.91 -20.33 -9.64
C SER A 168 -9.56 -20.40 -11.02
N PHE A 169 -9.24 -19.44 -11.90
CA PHE A 169 -9.77 -19.39 -13.27
C PHE A 169 -8.90 -20.16 -14.27
N TYR A 170 -7.58 -19.99 -14.21
CA TYR A 170 -6.60 -20.67 -15.04
C TYR A 170 -6.16 -21.99 -14.40
N SER A 171 -5.87 -22.99 -15.20
CA SER A 171 -5.25 -24.26 -14.78
C SER A 171 -3.92 -24.47 -15.52
N GLY A 172 -3.14 -25.47 -15.09
CA GLY A 172 -1.88 -25.82 -15.77
C GLY A 172 -0.76 -24.79 -15.55
N ILE A 173 -0.02 -24.48 -16.62
CA ILE A 173 1.25 -23.74 -16.56
C ILE A 173 1.08 -22.30 -16.08
N GLU A 174 0.02 -21.60 -16.45
CA GLU A 174 -0.26 -20.24 -15.99
C GLU A 174 -0.45 -20.20 -14.46
N SER A 175 -1.26 -21.11 -13.92
CA SER A 175 -1.54 -21.17 -12.48
C SER A 175 -0.28 -21.53 -11.68
N GLN A 176 0.51 -22.49 -12.18
CA GLN A 176 1.81 -22.87 -11.60
C GLN A 176 2.81 -21.72 -11.63
N THR A 177 2.83 -20.93 -12.71
CA THR A 177 3.70 -19.77 -12.85
C THR A 177 3.32 -18.69 -11.84
N MET A 178 2.03 -18.35 -11.72
CA MET A 178 1.56 -17.39 -10.73
C MET A 178 1.86 -17.85 -9.30
N TYR A 179 1.67 -19.14 -9.01
CA TYR A 179 2.03 -19.71 -7.72
C TYR A 179 3.52 -19.57 -7.40
N PHE A 180 4.39 -19.96 -8.34
CA PHE A 180 5.84 -19.84 -8.20
C PHE A 180 6.25 -18.38 -7.96
N LEU A 181 5.65 -17.44 -8.69
CA LEU A 181 5.90 -16.01 -8.51
C LEU A 181 5.42 -15.52 -7.14
N VAL A 182 4.26 -15.98 -6.63
CA VAL A 182 3.82 -15.63 -5.27
C VAL A 182 4.79 -16.17 -4.21
N LEU A 183 5.27 -17.41 -4.33
CA LEU A 183 6.26 -17.98 -3.40
C LEU A 183 7.59 -17.23 -3.43
N MET A 184 8.13 -17.01 -4.63
CA MET A 184 9.34 -16.23 -4.84
C MET A 184 9.17 -14.81 -4.27
N GLY A 185 8.02 -14.20 -4.55
CA GLY A 185 7.66 -12.87 -4.08
C GLY A 185 7.60 -12.78 -2.56
N LEU A 186 6.99 -13.78 -1.90
CA LEU A 186 6.96 -13.89 -0.44
C LEU A 186 8.38 -13.99 0.15
N GLY A 187 9.25 -14.82 -0.44
CA GLY A 187 10.65 -14.93 -0.01
C GLY A 187 11.40 -13.61 -0.12
N ILE A 188 11.34 -12.95 -1.28
CA ILE A 188 11.96 -11.64 -1.52
C ILE A 188 11.41 -10.61 -0.52
N PHE A 189 10.09 -10.51 -0.41
CA PHE A 189 9.41 -9.58 0.49
C PHE A 189 9.82 -9.78 1.95
N PHE A 190 9.81 -11.02 2.44
CA PHE A 190 10.14 -11.36 3.82
C PHE A 190 11.57 -10.97 4.19
N PHE A 191 12.55 -11.40 3.40
CA PHE A 191 13.96 -11.10 3.71
C PHE A 191 14.28 -9.62 3.53
N LEU A 192 13.75 -8.97 2.48
CA LEU A 192 13.94 -7.52 2.31
C LEU A 192 13.28 -6.73 3.43
N PHE A 193 12.13 -7.17 3.95
CA PHE A 193 11.55 -6.56 5.14
C PHE A 193 12.48 -6.65 6.35
N ILE A 194 13.08 -7.81 6.62
CA ILE A 194 14.01 -7.95 7.76
C ILE A 194 15.19 -6.99 7.58
N PHE A 195 15.87 -7.02 6.43
CA PHE A 195 17.06 -6.19 6.23
C PHE A 195 16.73 -4.69 6.16
N ILE A 196 15.81 -4.30 5.28
CA ILE A 196 15.47 -2.90 5.03
C ILE A 196 14.63 -2.32 6.17
N GLY A 197 13.75 -3.12 6.77
CA GLY A 197 12.94 -2.71 7.92
C GLY A 197 13.80 -2.43 9.16
N SER A 198 14.82 -3.26 9.43
CA SER A 198 15.79 -2.96 10.50
C SER A 198 16.55 -1.66 10.25
N LEU A 199 16.96 -1.40 9.01
CA LEU A 199 17.60 -0.13 8.63
C LEU A 199 16.65 1.06 8.81
N ALA A 200 15.37 0.93 8.42
CA ALA A 200 14.36 1.97 8.59
C ALA A 200 14.08 2.25 10.08
N LEU A 201 14.03 1.22 10.92
CA LEU A 201 13.89 1.37 12.37
C LEU A 201 15.08 2.13 12.97
N ALA A 202 16.31 1.74 12.61
CA ALA A 202 17.52 2.42 13.06
C ALA A 202 17.55 3.89 12.62
N GLY A 203 17.15 4.18 11.38
CA GLY A 203 17.00 5.54 10.87
C GLY A 203 15.96 6.36 11.63
N HIS A 204 14.81 5.74 11.96
CA HIS A 204 13.76 6.41 12.72
C HIS A 204 14.19 6.74 14.16
N VAL A 205 14.82 5.78 14.85
CA VAL A 205 15.29 5.94 16.24
C VAL A 205 16.41 6.99 16.33
N SER A 206 17.31 7.04 15.35
CA SER A 206 18.45 7.96 15.35
C SER A 206 18.07 9.41 15.02
N THR A 207 17.10 9.63 14.14
CA THR A 207 16.80 10.98 13.60
C THR A 207 15.57 11.66 14.24
N LYS A 208 14.66 10.92 14.88
CA LYS A 208 13.42 11.44 15.52
C LYS A 208 12.58 12.39 14.65
N VAL A 209 12.55 12.20 13.34
CA VAL A 209 11.81 13.07 12.42
C VAL A 209 10.31 12.78 12.49
N HIS A 210 9.52 13.75 12.97
CA HIS A 210 8.07 13.58 13.13
C HIS A 210 7.28 13.53 11.79
N GLU A 211 7.81 14.09 10.70
CA GLU A 211 7.13 14.10 9.40
C GLU A 211 6.96 12.69 8.79
N THR A 212 7.75 11.71 9.22
CA THR A 212 7.69 10.32 8.75
C THR A 212 6.80 9.43 9.60
N LEU A 213 6.16 9.96 10.64
CA LEU A 213 5.29 9.21 11.56
C LEU A 213 4.22 8.37 10.86
N PRO A 214 3.56 8.81 9.77
CA PRO A 214 2.57 7.95 9.11
C PRO A 214 3.13 6.64 8.53
N THR A 215 4.40 6.65 8.12
CA THR A 215 5.04 5.45 7.55
C THR A 215 5.42 4.42 8.61
N THR A 216 5.42 4.77 9.90
CA THR A 216 5.69 3.81 10.98
C THR A 216 4.56 2.79 11.17
N MET A 217 3.44 2.96 10.45
CA MET A 217 2.37 1.97 10.35
C MET A 217 2.71 0.81 9.40
N LEU A 218 3.69 0.97 8.50
CA LEU A 218 4.03 -0.04 7.49
C LEU A 218 4.44 -1.41 8.08
N PRO A 219 5.17 -1.54 9.20
CA PRO A 219 5.43 -2.82 9.85
C PRO A 219 4.16 -3.64 10.15
N VAL A 220 3.07 -2.99 10.56
CA VAL A 220 1.76 -3.66 10.75
C VAL A 220 1.29 -4.26 9.42
N GLY A 221 1.32 -3.46 8.35
CA GLY A 221 0.90 -3.90 7.02
C GLY A 221 1.76 -5.02 6.46
N ILE A 222 3.06 -5.00 6.73
CA ILE A 222 4.00 -6.02 6.27
C ILE A 222 3.69 -7.37 6.92
N SER A 223 3.62 -7.41 8.25
CA SER A 223 3.25 -8.64 8.96
C SER A 223 1.90 -9.16 8.49
N SER A 224 0.93 -8.25 8.32
CA SER A 224 -0.42 -8.61 7.85
C SER A 224 -0.37 -9.25 6.47
N LEU A 225 0.47 -8.72 5.58
CA LEU A 225 0.64 -9.26 4.23
C LEU A 225 1.34 -10.62 4.23
N ILE A 226 2.27 -10.88 5.17
CA ILE A 226 2.86 -12.21 5.35
C ILE A 226 1.75 -13.20 5.75
N ILE A 227 0.92 -12.86 6.74
CA ILE A 227 -0.23 -13.70 7.15
C ILE A 227 -1.16 -13.97 5.96
N ILE A 228 -1.53 -12.92 5.22
CA ILE A 228 -2.40 -13.05 4.04
C ILE A 228 -1.79 -14.00 3.00
N ASN A 229 -0.49 -13.87 2.73
CA ASN A 229 0.22 -14.76 1.81
C ASN A 229 0.23 -16.21 2.30
N LEU A 230 0.57 -16.45 3.58
CA LEU A 230 0.61 -17.81 4.14
C LEU A 230 -0.76 -18.50 4.01
N PHE A 231 -1.85 -17.81 4.34
CA PHE A 231 -3.20 -18.36 4.18
C PHE A 231 -3.59 -18.55 2.71
N SER A 232 -3.23 -17.64 1.82
CA SER A 232 -3.54 -17.78 0.40
C SER A 232 -2.79 -18.95 -0.22
N ILE A 233 -1.49 -19.10 0.08
CA ILE A 233 -0.67 -20.21 -0.41
C ILE A 233 -1.21 -21.55 0.11
N ALA A 234 -1.58 -21.63 1.39
CA ALA A 234 -2.23 -22.82 1.95
C ALA A 234 -3.57 -23.12 1.26
N GLY A 235 -4.29 -22.10 0.80
CA GLY A 235 -5.56 -22.21 0.08
C GLY A 235 -5.44 -22.56 -1.41
N PHE A 236 -4.26 -22.40 -2.04
CA PHE A 236 -4.06 -22.69 -3.46
C PHE A 236 -4.05 -24.19 -3.79
N GLY A 237 -4.01 -25.06 -2.78
CA GLY A 237 -3.93 -26.51 -2.96
C GLY A 237 -2.49 -27.00 -3.17
N GLN A 238 -2.35 -28.31 -3.41
CA GLN A 238 -1.04 -28.92 -3.62
C GLN A 238 -0.51 -28.60 -5.02
N ILE A 239 0.64 -27.94 -5.08
CA ILE A 239 1.50 -28.00 -6.26
C ILE A 239 2.61 -28.97 -5.89
N ASP A 240 2.45 -30.20 -6.40
CA ASP A 240 3.35 -31.32 -6.14
C ASP A 240 3.47 -31.65 -4.63
N HIS A 241 4.68 -31.95 -4.14
CA HIS A 241 4.94 -32.37 -2.74
C HIS A 241 5.04 -31.22 -1.72
N LEU A 242 4.86 -29.95 -2.12
CA LEU A 242 4.95 -28.81 -1.21
C LEU A 242 3.61 -28.59 -0.47
N ILE A 243 3.53 -29.10 0.75
CA ILE A 243 2.36 -28.96 1.62
C ILE A 243 2.70 -28.06 2.80
N LEU A 244 2.02 -26.91 2.90
CA LEU A 244 1.98 -26.12 4.13
C LEU A 244 0.86 -26.66 5.01
N ALA A 245 1.22 -27.33 6.10
CA ALA A 245 0.24 -27.81 7.07
C ALA A 245 -0.54 -26.63 7.66
N ALA A 246 -1.87 -26.76 7.70
CA ALA A 246 -2.76 -25.70 8.18
C ALA A 246 -2.41 -25.26 9.62
N SER A 247 -2.02 -26.21 10.48
CA SER A 247 -1.57 -25.92 11.86
C SER A 247 -0.29 -25.08 11.90
N SER A 248 0.65 -25.29 10.97
CA SER A 248 1.87 -24.47 10.88
C SER A 248 1.56 -23.06 10.42
N VAL A 249 0.67 -22.91 9.43
CA VAL A 249 0.22 -21.59 8.95
C VAL A 249 -0.50 -20.83 10.05
N GLU A 250 -1.40 -21.49 10.77
CA GLU A 250 -2.11 -20.89 11.90
C GLU A 250 -1.15 -20.44 13.00
N PHE A 251 -0.25 -21.32 13.44
CA PHE A 251 0.74 -21.02 14.49
C PHE A 251 1.60 -19.81 14.14
N VAL A 252 2.20 -19.80 12.94
CA VAL A 252 3.05 -18.68 12.48
C VAL A 252 2.21 -17.40 12.35
N SER A 253 0.97 -17.50 11.87
CA SER A 253 0.08 -16.35 11.72
C SER A 253 -0.28 -15.72 13.06
N VAL A 254 -0.51 -16.52 14.11
CA VAL A 254 -0.76 -15.98 15.46
C VAL A 254 0.47 -15.24 16.01
N LEU A 255 1.68 -15.78 15.80
CA LEU A 255 2.92 -15.11 16.22
C LEU A 255 3.10 -13.75 15.53
N LEU A 256 2.88 -13.71 14.21
CA LEU A 256 2.94 -12.49 13.41
C LEU A 256 1.84 -11.49 13.80
N TRP A 257 0.63 -11.98 14.10
CA TRP A 257 -0.48 -11.13 14.53
C TRP A 257 -0.20 -10.48 15.89
N GLY A 258 0.49 -11.17 16.81
CA GLY A 258 0.97 -10.56 18.05
C GLY A 258 1.91 -9.36 17.80
N PHE A 259 2.79 -9.47 16.79
CA PHE A 259 3.64 -8.35 16.34
C PHE A 259 2.83 -7.21 15.69
N GLU A 260 1.77 -7.52 14.92
CA GLU A 260 0.84 -6.52 14.37
C GLU A 260 0.16 -5.70 15.46
N VAL A 261 -0.43 -6.38 16.46
CA VAL A 261 -1.13 -5.73 17.56
C VAL A 261 -0.19 -4.80 18.32
N TRP A 262 1.02 -5.25 18.64
CA TRP A 262 1.99 -4.42 19.36
C TRP A 262 2.35 -3.16 18.57
N ASN A 263 2.71 -3.29 17.29
CA ASN A 263 3.06 -2.13 16.45
C ASN A 263 1.86 -1.20 16.25
N PHE A 264 0.67 -1.76 16.06
CA PHE A 264 -0.55 -0.99 15.93
C PHE A 264 -0.81 -0.11 17.16
N LEU A 265 -0.69 -0.68 18.37
CA LEU A 265 -0.86 0.07 19.61
C LEU A 265 0.16 1.20 19.74
N VAL A 266 1.44 0.93 19.43
CA VAL A 266 2.49 1.96 19.44
C VAL A 266 2.14 3.09 18.48
N VAL A 267 1.74 2.79 17.25
CA VAL A 267 1.42 3.80 16.23
C VAL A 267 0.18 4.59 16.61
N VAL A 268 -0.85 3.96 17.17
CA VAL A 268 -2.05 4.66 17.65
C VAL A 268 -1.69 5.67 18.74
N ILE A 269 -0.85 5.30 19.71
CA ILE A 269 -0.35 6.23 20.73
C ILE A 269 0.43 7.39 20.09
N LEU A 270 1.26 7.11 19.08
CA LEU A 270 2.00 8.14 18.34
C LEU A 270 1.07 9.10 17.58
N ILE A 271 -0.01 8.61 16.97
CA ILE A 271 -1.00 9.45 16.28
C ILE A 271 -1.63 10.45 17.25
N PHE A 272 -1.98 10.02 18.47
CA PHE A 272 -2.60 10.89 19.47
C PHE A 272 -1.62 11.87 20.11
N THR A 273 -0.38 11.46 20.34
CA THR A 273 0.64 12.32 20.97
C THR A 273 1.29 13.29 19.99
N HIS A 274 1.44 12.89 18.72
CA HIS A 274 2.14 13.66 17.68
C HIS A 274 1.36 13.65 16.35
N PRO A 275 0.19 14.31 16.29
CA PRO A 275 -0.66 14.27 15.10
C PRO A 275 0.00 14.97 13.90
N ALA A 276 0.14 14.25 12.79
CA ALA A 276 0.74 14.75 11.55
C ALA A 276 -0.19 15.70 10.78
N LYS A 277 -0.01 17.02 10.93
CA LYS A 277 -0.87 18.04 10.31
C LYS A 277 -0.27 18.71 9.07
N GLY A 278 -1.06 18.78 8.01
CA GLY A 278 -0.73 19.46 6.75
C GLY A 278 0.34 18.76 5.92
N THR A 279 0.33 17.42 5.89
CA THR A 279 1.23 16.58 5.09
C THR A 279 0.43 15.53 4.32
N LEU A 280 0.86 15.15 3.12
CA LEU A 280 0.24 14.05 2.38
C LEU A 280 0.58 12.67 2.94
N GLY A 281 1.61 12.59 3.81
CA GLY A 281 2.07 11.34 4.41
C GLY A 281 0.99 10.62 5.21
N VAL A 282 -0.02 11.32 5.73
CA VAL A 282 -1.13 10.71 6.51
C VAL A 282 -1.89 9.62 5.76
N TRP A 283 -1.88 9.63 4.42
CA TRP A 283 -2.49 8.57 3.63
C TRP A 283 -1.79 7.21 3.81
N ALA A 284 -0.55 7.19 4.29
CA ALA A 284 0.20 5.96 4.58
C ALA A 284 -0.39 5.12 5.73
N TYR A 285 -1.31 5.67 6.54
CA TYR A 285 -1.99 4.89 7.59
C TYR A 285 -2.95 3.86 7.01
N GLY A 286 -3.64 4.18 5.91
CA GLY A 286 -4.83 3.44 5.50
C GLY A 286 -4.54 2.06 4.95
N PHE A 287 -3.51 1.92 4.11
CA PHE A 287 -3.19 0.64 3.48
C PHE A 287 -2.77 -0.44 4.50
N PRO A 288 -1.81 -0.20 5.41
CA PRO A 288 -1.48 -1.15 6.47
C PRO A 288 -2.67 -1.57 7.33
N LEU A 289 -3.57 -0.63 7.65
CA LEU A 289 -4.78 -0.93 8.43
C LEU A 289 -5.76 -1.82 7.68
N GLY A 290 -5.94 -1.61 6.38
CA GLY A 290 -6.77 -2.50 5.55
C GLY A 290 -6.18 -3.91 5.47
N LEU A 291 -4.85 -4.03 5.39
CA LEU A 291 -4.18 -5.33 5.47
C LEU A 291 -4.38 -5.97 6.84
N PHE A 292 -4.26 -5.20 7.93
CA PHE A 292 -4.48 -5.70 9.29
C PHE A 292 -5.90 -6.20 9.53
N ALA A 293 -6.90 -5.48 9.00
CA ALA A 293 -8.28 -5.96 8.99
C ALA A 293 -8.42 -7.28 8.22
N THR A 294 -7.76 -7.39 7.07
CA THR A 294 -7.80 -8.58 6.21
C THR A 294 -7.12 -9.79 6.86
N SER A 295 -5.93 -9.61 7.46
CA SER A 295 -5.23 -10.66 8.20
C SER A 295 -6.04 -11.11 9.41
N THR A 296 -6.65 -10.18 10.14
CA THR A 296 -7.48 -10.46 11.32
C THR A 296 -8.72 -11.30 10.96
N ILE A 297 -9.44 -10.97 9.88
CA ILE A 297 -10.59 -11.78 9.44
C ILE A 297 -10.17 -13.16 8.92
N LYS A 298 -9.05 -13.26 8.19
CA LYS A 298 -8.51 -14.58 7.80
C LYS A 298 -8.17 -15.42 9.04
N LEU A 299 -7.54 -14.81 10.05
CA LEU A 299 -7.22 -15.51 11.29
C LEU A 299 -8.48 -15.92 12.07
N LEU A 300 -9.52 -15.10 12.10
CA LEU A 300 -10.83 -15.45 12.66
C LEU A 300 -11.44 -16.66 11.95
N ALA A 301 -11.40 -16.68 10.61
CA ALA A 301 -11.96 -17.76 9.83
C ALA A 301 -11.30 -19.12 10.13
N PHE A 302 -10.01 -19.13 10.49
CA PHE A 302 -9.26 -20.33 10.86
C PHE A 302 -9.36 -20.69 12.34
N THR A 303 -9.00 -19.77 13.24
CA THR A 303 -8.92 -20.01 14.70
C THR A 303 -10.29 -20.08 15.36
N LYS A 304 -11.33 -19.53 14.71
CA LYS A 304 -12.68 -19.32 15.26
C LYS A 304 -12.69 -18.53 16.58
N PHE A 305 -11.63 -17.78 16.90
CA PHE A 305 -11.54 -17.02 18.14
C PHE A 305 -12.38 -15.72 18.08
N PRO A 306 -13.51 -15.61 18.81
CA PRO A 306 -14.49 -14.54 18.58
C PRO A 306 -13.98 -13.12 18.84
N ALA A 307 -12.96 -12.95 19.70
CA ALA A 307 -12.40 -11.64 19.99
C ALA A 307 -11.78 -10.96 18.75
N LEU A 308 -11.33 -11.75 17.76
CA LEU A 308 -10.78 -11.22 16.51
C LEU A 308 -11.82 -10.43 15.72
N LEU A 309 -13.11 -10.79 15.83
CA LEU A 309 -14.19 -10.04 15.18
C LEU A 309 -14.31 -8.62 15.77
N TRP A 310 -14.24 -8.48 17.09
CA TRP A 310 -14.28 -7.18 17.75
C TRP A 310 -13.06 -6.32 17.42
N ILE A 311 -11.90 -6.95 17.32
CA ILE A 311 -10.67 -6.27 16.89
C ILE A 311 -10.80 -5.81 15.43
N PHE A 312 -11.33 -6.64 14.55
CA PHE A 312 -11.64 -6.25 13.18
C PHE A 312 -12.58 -5.03 13.12
N VAL A 313 -13.67 -5.03 13.91
CA VAL A 313 -14.60 -3.90 13.99
C VAL A 313 -13.88 -2.64 14.48
N ALA A 314 -13.03 -2.74 15.49
CA ALA A 314 -12.23 -1.60 15.98
C ALA A 314 -11.29 -1.05 14.90
N ILE A 315 -10.59 -1.92 14.18
CA ILE A 315 -9.72 -1.54 13.05
C ILE A 315 -10.54 -0.83 11.96
N ALA A 316 -11.71 -1.37 11.61
CA ALA A 316 -12.59 -0.79 10.60
C ALA A 316 -13.08 0.62 10.97
N VAL A 317 -13.46 0.83 12.23
CA VAL A 317 -13.85 2.15 12.76
C VAL A 317 -12.68 3.12 12.70
N ILE A 318 -11.49 2.70 13.16
CA ILE A 318 -10.29 3.55 13.14
C ILE A 318 -9.88 3.91 11.71
N LEU A 319 -9.95 2.98 10.76
CA LEU A 319 -9.65 3.25 9.37
C LEU A 319 -10.61 4.28 8.75
N ASN A 320 -11.90 4.23 9.07
CA ASN A 320 -12.86 5.24 8.66
C ASN A 320 -12.51 6.63 9.20
N ILE A 321 -12.19 6.72 10.50
CA ILE A 321 -11.79 7.98 11.14
C ILE A 321 -10.53 8.55 10.47
N LEU A 322 -9.51 7.70 10.24
CA LEU A 322 -8.27 8.12 9.62
C LEU A 322 -8.43 8.50 8.15
N TRP A 323 -9.34 7.86 7.42
CA TRP A 323 -9.66 8.23 6.04
C TRP A 323 -10.31 9.62 5.96
N VAL A 324 -11.27 9.93 6.85
CA VAL A 324 -11.85 11.28 6.96
C VAL A 324 -10.80 12.30 7.37
N TYR A 325 -9.97 11.96 8.37
CA TYR A 325 -8.86 12.79 8.81
C TYR A 325 -7.87 13.10 7.67
N ALA A 326 -7.53 12.11 6.84
CA ALA A 326 -6.62 12.27 5.71
C ALA A 326 -7.16 13.26 4.65
N TRP A 327 -8.48 13.24 4.40
CA TRP A 327 -9.12 14.24 3.54
C TRP A 327 -9.05 15.66 4.12
N ILE A 328 -9.38 15.82 5.41
CA ILE A 328 -9.25 17.10 6.11
C ILE A 328 -7.80 17.62 6.00
N ASN A 329 -6.83 16.73 6.22
CA ASN A 329 -5.41 17.07 6.15
C ASN A 329 -4.96 17.48 4.74
N THR A 330 -5.49 16.79 3.72
CA THR A 330 -5.25 17.11 2.32
C THR A 330 -5.79 18.50 1.98
N GLY A 331 -6.98 18.86 2.47
CA GLY A 331 -7.53 20.20 2.34
C GLY A 331 -6.64 21.28 2.98
N ILE A 332 -6.12 21.03 4.18
CA ILE A 332 -5.18 21.93 4.86
C ILE A 332 -3.88 22.06 4.08
N PHE A 333 -3.33 20.95 3.58
CA PHE A 333 -2.12 20.93 2.76
C PHE A 333 -2.29 21.79 1.49
N MET A 334 -3.39 21.59 0.76
CA MET A 334 -3.72 22.40 -0.42
C MET A 334 -3.84 23.89 -0.09
N LYS A 335 -4.53 24.25 1.00
CA LYS A 335 -4.69 25.65 1.43
C LYS A 335 -3.35 26.32 1.76
N LYS A 336 -2.46 25.62 2.48
CA LYS A 336 -1.10 26.12 2.80
C LYS A 336 -0.30 26.39 1.53
N MET A 337 -0.38 25.51 0.56
CA MET A 337 0.33 25.68 -0.72
C MET A 337 -0.20 26.86 -1.53
N PHE A 338 -1.52 27.01 -1.66
CA PHE A 338 -2.11 28.15 -2.38
C PHE A 338 -1.72 29.49 -1.74
N LYS A 339 -1.66 29.55 -0.39
CA LYS A 339 -1.19 30.75 0.32
C LYS A 339 0.27 31.06 -0.01
N LYS A 340 1.14 30.04 -0.07
CA LYS A 340 2.57 30.19 -0.41
C LYS A 340 2.76 30.71 -1.84
N GLU A 341 2.06 30.13 -2.82
CA GLU A 341 2.13 30.57 -4.22
C GLU A 341 1.67 32.03 -4.38
N LYS A 342 0.63 32.44 -3.64
CA LYS A 342 0.15 33.82 -3.64
C LYS A 342 1.20 34.78 -3.06
N SER A 343 1.86 34.39 -1.96
CA SER A 343 2.94 35.18 -1.33
C SER A 343 4.13 35.37 -2.26
N GLU A 344 4.56 34.32 -2.97
CA GLU A 344 5.69 34.37 -3.90
C GLU A 344 5.39 35.30 -5.09
N LYS A 345 4.15 35.32 -5.59
CA LYS A 345 3.75 36.25 -6.66
C LYS A 345 3.82 37.71 -6.23
N TYR A 346 3.38 38.03 -5.01
CA TYR A 346 3.45 39.41 -4.50
C TYR A 346 4.88 39.89 -4.29
N ALA A 347 5.78 39.01 -3.82
CA ALA A 347 7.19 39.34 -3.63
C ALA A 347 7.89 39.65 -4.96
N ILE A 348 7.56 38.93 -6.05
CA ILE A 348 8.14 39.17 -7.38
C ILE A 348 7.57 40.45 -8.01
N SER A 349 6.28 40.76 -7.82
CA SER A 349 5.68 41.99 -8.36
C SER A 349 6.07 43.27 -7.60
N GLY A 350 6.52 43.16 -6.35
CA GLY A 350 6.91 44.30 -5.51
C GLY A 350 8.35 44.80 -5.71
N HIS A 351 9.18 44.09 -6.48
CA HIS A 351 10.57 44.47 -6.80
C HIS A 351 10.75 44.97 -8.25
N GLY A 352 9.66 45.22 -8.98
CA GLY A 352 9.69 45.75 -10.34
C GLY A 352 9.34 47.23 -10.47
N SER A 353 9.30 47.97 -9.35
CA SER A 353 8.87 49.37 -9.29
C SER A 353 9.82 50.20 -8.42
N GLU A 354 11.10 50.24 -8.77
CA GLU A 354 12.03 51.30 -8.37
C GLU A 354 12.76 51.85 -9.60
#